data_AF-A0A359AKC8-F1
#
_entry.id   AF-A0A359AKC8-F1
#
_cell.length_a   1.000
_cell.length_b   1.000
_cell.length_c   1.000
_cell.angle_alpha   90.00
_cell.angle_beta   90.00
_cell.angle_gamma   90.00
#
_symmetry.space_group_name_H-M   'P 1'
#
loop_
_entity.id
_entity.type
_entity.pdbx_description
1 polymer ?
#
loop_
_entity_poly.entity_id
_entity_poly.type
_entity_poly.pdbx_seq_one_letter_code
_entity_poly.pdbx_strand_id
1 'polypeptide(L)'
;MFKQIEREKKDILRELRMFERYFKKLKDSAMLSKIAALSDKIQKVDSKITDVMSVMEVIREEMQIMREAYQDAIDSDNQINERERDEKFQKQALRDMKNGVKNFEKYIKTLDTRIASLEKKGFIVDTTAKDTLAKAKELIANAKTATTYDEIRDIMEQLPALVENLNDFMPRLEQLARIPQILKMITARIATTERLVVQTEKTAARLKFDATEEIQKMKTLLDEIKSAIEQIKSASFEDDLFSFIQDNVLEKLNDIQQISDNLKNVASVKKFINQAAANVKKHEQRIIKLEKKGEDVSEAQFLLDEAKTHLDDLRALASQKLTEDSALEIIEHLRALTDTMDQLAESLKIVTPDALEQQLKKSLQGVGSTFKQFEVNEIEKLMVKAFHVANYFRLSPQRSLAILME
;
A
#
# COMPACT_ATOMS: atom_id res chain seq x y z
N MET A 1 -24.60 89.60 -42.66
CA MET A 1 -25.85 88.81 -42.60
C MET A 1 -25.85 87.66 -43.62
N PHE A 2 -25.86 87.89 -44.94
CA PHE A 2 -25.89 86.80 -45.95
C PHE A 2 -24.82 85.70 -45.80
N LYS A 3 -23.55 86.10 -45.59
CA LYS A 3 -22.44 85.14 -45.37
C LYS A 3 -22.61 84.26 -44.12
N GLN A 4 -23.39 84.72 -43.14
CA GLN A 4 -23.63 83.99 -41.90
C GLN A 4 -24.71 82.92 -42.10
N ILE A 5 -25.79 83.27 -42.82
CA ILE A 5 -26.87 82.34 -43.20
C ILE A 5 -26.32 81.22 -44.08
N GLU A 6 -25.47 81.53 -45.07
CA GLU A 6 -24.85 80.50 -45.92
C GLU A 6 -23.90 79.56 -45.17
N ARG A 7 -23.20 80.06 -44.14
CA ARG A 7 -22.40 79.21 -43.24
C ARG A 7 -23.29 78.29 -42.42
N GLU A 8 -24.33 78.84 -41.83
CA GLU A 8 -25.28 78.10 -41.00
C GLU A 8 -25.97 76.97 -41.78
N LYS A 9 -26.46 77.24 -43.00
CA LYS A 9 -26.99 76.21 -43.90
C LYS A 9 -26.00 75.08 -44.13
N LYS A 10 -24.73 75.41 -44.38
CA LYS A 10 -23.69 74.42 -44.65
C LYS A 10 -23.43 73.54 -43.43
N ASP A 11 -23.46 74.11 -42.24
CA ASP A 11 -23.24 73.38 -40.99
C ASP A 11 -24.45 72.48 -40.66
N ILE A 12 -25.67 72.97 -40.85
CA ILE A 12 -26.90 72.17 -40.72
C ILE A 12 -26.91 71.01 -41.73
N LEU A 13 -26.58 71.26 -42.99
CA LEU A 13 -26.49 70.21 -44.01
C LEU A 13 -25.40 69.16 -43.71
N ARG A 14 -24.32 69.54 -43.02
CA ARG A 14 -23.30 68.58 -42.57
C ARG A 14 -23.85 67.70 -41.45
N GLU A 15 -24.55 68.30 -40.51
CA GLU A 15 -25.18 67.59 -39.40
C GLU A 15 -26.26 66.61 -39.88
N LEU A 16 -27.11 67.03 -40.81
CA LEU A 16 -28.10 66.16 -41.45
C LEU A 16 -27.49 64.94 -42.14
N ARG A 17 -26.31 65.08 -42.78
CA ARG A 17 -25.59 63.93 -43.34
C ARG A 17 -25.08 62.97 -42.28
N MET A 18 -24.75 63.46 -41.07
CA MET A 18 -24.37 62.58 -39.96
C MET A 18 -25.59 61.79 -39.49
N PHE A 19 -26.74 62.45 -39.29
CA PHE A 19 -27.99 61.79 -38.94
C PHE A 19 -28.41 60.78 -40.01
N GLU A 20 -28.30 61.14 -41.29
CA GLU A 20 -28.65 60.27 -42.41
C GLU A 20 -27.85 58.96 -42.40
N ARG A 21 -26.54 59.03 -42.13
CA ARG A 21 -25.68 57.85 -42.02
C ARG A 21 -26.11 56.93 -40.88
N TYR A 22 -26.53 57.50 -39.76
CA TYR A 22 -26.94 56.73 -38.59
C TYR A 22 -28.31 56.07 -38.79
N PHE A 23 -29.33 56.84 -39.20
CA PHE A 23 -30.66 56.29 -39.48
C PHE A 23 -30.68 55.34 -40.69
N LYS A 24 -29.72 55.43 -41.63
CA LYS A 24 -29.48 54.40 -42.65
C LYS A 24 -29.07 53.06 -42.04
N LYS A 25 -28.23 53.06 -40.99
CA LYS A 25 -27.84 51.82 -40.29
C LYS A 25 -29.03 51.20 -39.55
N LEU A 26 -29.86 52.04 -38.93
CA LEU A 26 -31.09 51.61 -38.24
C LEU A 26 -32.23 51.25 -39.19
N LYS A 27 -32.11 51.53 -40.49
CA LYS A 27 -33.16 51.34 -41.52
C LYS A 27 -34.46 52.11 -41.21
N ASP A 28 -34.37 53.27 -40.54
CA ASP A 28 -35.53 54.11 -40.23
C ASP A 28 -35.93 54.96 -41.45
N SER A 29 -36.85 54.43 -42.25
CA SER A 29 -37.33 55.11 -43.47
C SER A 29 -38.05 56.43 -43.18
N ALA A 30 -38.67 56.58 -42.01
CA ALA A 30 -39.42 57.78 -41.65
C ALA A 30 -38.46 58.95 -41.34
N MET A 31 -37.41 58.70 -40.54
CA MET A 31 -36.39 59.71 -40.27
C MET A 31 -35.58 60.05 -41.51
N LEU A 32 -35.25 59.06 -42.36
CA LEU A 32 -34.58 59.33 -43.63
C LEU A 32 -35.41 60.23 -44.56
N SER A 33 -36.73 60.06 -44.59
CA SER A 33 -37.63 60.94 -45.34
C SER A 33 -37.64 62.37 -44.79
N LYS A 34 -37.69 62.53 -43.46
CA LYS A 34 -37.61 63.85 -42.80
C LYS A 34 -36.28 64.56 -43.07
N ILE A 35 -35.16 63.83 -43.04
CA ILE A 35 -33.82 64.36 -43.38
C ILE A 35 -33.76 64.86 -44.81
N ALA A 36 -34.32 64.08 -45.76
CA ALA A 36 -34.34 64.46 -47.17
C ALA A 36 -35.20 65.71 -47.40
N ALA A 37 -36.38 65.79 -46.78
CA ALA A 37 -37.27 66.94 -46.86
C ALA A 37 -36.63 68.21 -46.27
N LEU A 38 -35.99 68.11 -45.11
CA LEU A 38 -35.32 69.24 -44.48
C LEU A 38 -34.07 69.68 -45.27
N SER A 39 -33.31 68.73 -45.82
CA SER A 39 -32.16 69.03 -46.69
C SER A 39 -32.58 69.79 -47.95
N ASP A 40 -33.69 69.39 -48.58
CA ASP A 40 -34.27 70.08 -49.75
C ASP A 40 -34.78 71.48 -49.38
N LYS A 41 -35.47 71.60 -48.23
CA LYS A 41 -35.93 72.88 -47.68
C LYS A 41 -34.77 73.86 -47.46
N ILE A 42 -33.66 73.41 -46.87
CA ILE A 42 -32.46 74.24 -46.62
C ILE A 42 -31.79 74.69 -47.92
N GLN A 43 -31.71 73.82 -48.93
CA GLN A 43 -31.11 74.15 -50.23
C GLN A 43 -31.91 75.21 -51.00
N LYS A 44 -33.24 75.23 -50.82
CA LYS A 44 -34.16 76.17 -51.49
C LYS A 44 -34.30 77.54 -50.82
N VAL A 45 -33.78 77.72 -49.60
CA VAL A 45 -33.81 79.04 -48.94
C VAL A 45 -32.98 80.03 -49.74
N ASP A 46 -33.54 81.16 -50.17
CA ASP A 46 -32.75 82.26 -50.74
C ASP A 46 -32.25 83.14 -49.59
N SER A 47 -30.93 83.35 -49.49
CA SER A 47 -30.36 84.16 -48.42
C SER A 47 -30.75 85.64 -48.52
N LYS A 48 -31.23 86.12 -49.68
CA LYS A 48 -31.51 87.53 -49.98
C LYS A 48 -32.93 88.02 -49.67
N ILE A 49 -33.83 87.15 -49.22
CA ILE A 49 -35.22 87.53 -48.90
C ILE A 49 -35.32 88.19 -47.51
N THR A 50 -36.29 89.10 -47.35
CA THR A 50 -36.52 89.86 -46.12
C THR A 50 -36.84 88.97 -44.90
N ASP A 51 -37.52 87.84 -45.12
CA ASP A 51 -38.01 86.95 -44.04
C ASP A 51 -37.11 85.73 -43.78
N VAL A 52 -35.87 85.75 -44.30
CA VAL A 52 -34.94 84.61 -44.23
C VAL A 52 -34.66 84.15 -42.78
N MET A 53 -34.70 85.07 -41.82
CA MET A 53 -34.47 84.76 -40.41
C MET A 53 -35.57 83.86 -39.83
N SER A 54 -36.84 84.14 -40.14
CA SER A 54 -37.98 83.33 -39.72
C SER A 54 -37.94 81.93 -40.35
N VAL A 55 -37.51 81.83 -41.61
CA VAL A 55 -37.33 80.53 -42.29
C VAL A 55 -36.20 79.72 -41.64
N MET A 56 -35.10 80.37 -41.27
CA MET A 56 -33.99 79.73 -40.56
C MET A 56 -34.36 79.32 -39.13
N GLU A 57 -35.25 80.05 -38.46
CA GLU A 57 -35.78 79.68 -37.14
C GLU A 57 -36.58 78.37 -37.19
N VAL A 58 -37.49 78.23 -38.15
CA VAL A 58 -38.23 76.97 -38.38
C VAL A 58 -37.27 75.82 -38.71
N ILE A 59 -36.23 76.07 -39.51
CA ILE A 59 -35.20 75.05 -39.80
C ILE A 59 -34.44 74.66 -38.52
N ARG A 60 -34.15 75.59 -37.60
CA ARG A 60 -33.51 75.29 -36.32
C ARG A 60 -34.41 74.45 -35.42
N GLU A 61 -35.70 74.75 -35.36
CA GLU A 61 -36.68 73.97 -34.61
C GLU A 61 -36.76 72.53 -35.15
N GLU A 62 -36.89 72.36 -36.47
CA GLU A 62 -36.87 71.03 -37.10
C GLU A 62 -35.53 70.31 -36.85
N MET A 63 -34.40 71.02 -36.89
CA MET A 63 -33.09 70.46 -36.54
C MET A 63 -32.97 70.05 -35.07
N GLN A 64 -33.59 70.79 -34.16
CA GLN A 64 -33.61 70.43 -32.75
C GLN A 64 -34.37 69.13 -32.54
N ILE A 65 -35.55 68.98 -33.15
CA ILE A 65 -36.33 67.73 -33.13
C ILE A 65 -35.49 66.56 -33.69
N MET A 66 -34.72 66.79 -34.75
CA MET A 66 -33.84 65.77 -35.33
C MET A 66 -32.64 65.42 -34.44
N ARG A 67 -32.09 66.38 -33.69
CA ARG A 67 -31.04 66.14 -32.69
C ARG A 67 -31.55 65.29 -31.53
N GLU A 68 -32.73 65.62 -31.02
CA GLU A 68 -33.39 64.86 -29.95
C GLU A 68 -33.65 63.42 -30.40
N ALA A 69 -34.25 63.24 -31.58
CA ALA A 69 -34.48 61.90 -32.14
C ALA A 69 -33.19 61.10 -32.39
N TYR A 70 -32.11 61.77 -32.81
CA TYR A 70 -30.80 61.14 -33.00
C TYR A 70 -30.18 60.70 -31.67
N GLN A 71 -30.27 61.55 -30.64
CA GLN A 71 -29.77 61.24 -29.31
C GLN A 71 -30.55 60.09 -28.66
N ASP A 72 -31.88 60.11 -28.73
CA ASP A 72 -32.75 59.04 -28.23
C ASP A 72 -32.44 57.70 -28.89
N ALA A 73 -32.20 57.71 -30.21
CA ALA A 73 -31.85 56.50 -30.95
C ALA A 73 -30.48 55.95 -30.55
N ILE A 74 -29.49 56.82 -30.29
CA ILE A 74 -28.16 56.43 -29.77
C ILE A 74 -28.29 55.82 -28.37
N ASP A 75 -29.04 56.48 -27.49
CA ASP A 75 -29.17 56.02 -26.11
C ASP A 75 -29.93 54.69 -26.04
N SER A 76 -30.94 54.49 -26.89
CA SER A 76 -31.64 53.21 -27.03
C SER A 76 -30.73 52.10 -27.60
N ASP A 77 -29.94 52.38 -28.64
CA ASP A 77 -29.02 51.41 -29.24
C ASP A 77 -27.91 51.00 -28.25
N ASN A 78 -27.37 51.97 -27.48
CA ASN A 78 -26.40 51.69 -26.43
C ASN A 78 -26.98 50.78 -25.33
N GLN A 79 -28.20 51.06 -24.85
CA GLN A 79 -28.85 50.24 -23.83
C GLN A 79 -29.13 48.80 -24.30
N ILE A 80 -29.53 48.61 -25.57
CA ILE A 80 -29.75 47.27 -26.14
C ILE A 80 -28.41 46.53 -26.22
N ASN A 81 -27.37 47.17 -26.74
CA ASN A 81 -26.04 46.58 -26.88
C ASN A 81 -25.37 46.26 -25.53
N GLU A 82 -25.69 47.01 -24.46
CA GLU A 82 -25.27 46.71 -23.09
C GLU A 82 -26.00 45.48 -22.55
N ARG A 83 -27.34 45.43 -22.66
CA ARG A 83 -28.15 44.28 -22.23
C ARG A 83 -27.75 42.98 -22.94
N GLU A 84 -27.54 43.03 -24.26
CA GLU A 84 -27.10 41.84 -25.02
C GLU A 84 -25.71 41.36 -24.59
N ARG A 85 -24.79 42.29 -24.27
CA ARG A 85 -23.47 41.96 -23.74
C ARG A 85 -23.56 41.33 -22.35
N ASP A 86 -24.38 41.91 -21.47
CA ASP A 86 -24.58 41.41 -20.11
C ASP A 86 -25.22 40.01 -20.11
N GLU A 87 -26.24 39.78 -20.93
CA GLU A 87 -26.85 38.46 -21.08
C GLU A 87 -25.86 37.42 -21.58
N LYS A 88 -25.02 37.78 -22.57
CA LYS A 88 -24.00 36.89 -23.11
C LYS A 88 -22.96 36.56 -22.05
N PHE A 89 -22.53 37.56 -21.28
CA PHE A 89 -21.61 37.37 -20.17
C PHE A 89 -22.20 36.46 -19.10
N GLN A 90 -23.43 36.69 -18.65
CA GLN A 90 -24.12 35.86 -17.66
C GLN A 90 -24.30 34.41 -18.14
N LYS A 91 -24.67 34.20 -19.41
CA LYS A 91 -24.80 32.86 -20.00
C LYS A 91 -23.44 32.12 -20.03
N GLN A 92 -22.37 32.84 -20.36
CA GLN A 92 -21.01 32.26 -20.33
C GLN A 92 -20.57 31.93 -18.91
N ALA A 93 -20.75 32.87 -17.97
CA ALA A 93 -20.39 32.69 -16.57
C ALA A 93 -21.16 31.52 -15.92
N LEU A 94 -22.47 31.40 -16.19
CA LEU A 94 -23.28 30.26 -15.77
C LEU A 94 -22.72 28.93 -16.29
N ARG A 95 -22.33 28.88 -17.57
CA ARG A 95 -21.74 27.67 -18.17
C ARG A 95 -20.42 27.30 -17.51
N ASP A 96 -19.56 28.27 -17.27
CA ASP A 96 -18.24 28.05 -16.65
C ASP A 96 -18.40 27.59 -15.19
N MET A 97 -19.31 28.21 -14.43
CA MET A 97 -19.66 27.77 -13.09
C MET A 97 -20.21 26.34 -13.09
N LYS A 98 -21.15 26.00 -13.99
CA LYS A 98 -21.65 24.62 -14.12
C LYS A 98 -20.55 23.61 -14.46
N ASN A 99 -19.53 24.00 -15.22
CA ASN A 99 -18.37 23.15 -15.48
C ASN A 99 -17.51 22.97 -14.23
N GLY A 100 -17.32 24.03 -13.42
CA GLY A 100 -16.69 23.96 -12.10
C GLY A 100 -17.39 22.96 -11.18
N VAL A 101 -18.73 23.02 -11.09
CA VAL A 101 -19.55 22.06 -10.31
C VAL A 101 -19.32 20.62 -10.75
N LYS A 102 -19.22 20.35 -12.07
CA LYS A 102 -18.94 19.00 -12.58
C LYS A 102 -17.59 18.46 -12.13
N ASN A 103 -16.57 19.31 -12.09
CA ASN A 103 -15.24 18.91 -11.61
C ASN A 103 -15.26 18.65 -10.10
N PHE A 104 -15.93 19.52 -9.35
CA PHE A 104 -16.13 19.32 -7.92
C PHE A 104 -16.91 18.03 -7.63
N GLU A 105 -17.95 17.72 -8.40
CA GLU A 105 -18.69 16.46 -8.29
C GLU A 105 -17.79 15.22 -8.46
N LYS A 106 -16.88 15.23 -9.45
CA LYS A 106 -15.93 14.12 -9.63
C LYS A 106 -15.02 13.96 -8.41
N TYR A 107 -14.58 15.07 -7.83
CA TYR A 107 -13.78 15.08 -6.62
C TYR A 107 -14.57 14.49 -5.43
N ILE A 108 -15.79 14.97 -5.18
CA ILE A 108 -16.67 14.46 -4.12
C ILE A 108 -16.97 12.96 -4.29
N LYS A 109 -17.23 12.48 -5.50
CA LYS A 109 -17.43 11.04 -5.76
C LYS A 109 -16.19 10.19 -5.43
N THR A 110 -14.99 10.74 -5.67
CA THR A 110 -13.74 10.06 -5.33
C THR A 110 -13.60 9.91 -3.81
N LEU A 111 -13.92 10.97 -3.06
CA LEU A 111 -13.91 10.94 -1.60
C LEU A 111 -14.95 9.95 -1.04
N ASP A 112 -16.17 9.99 -1.57
CA ASP A 112 -17.26 9.09 -1.18
C ASP A 112 -16.88 7.62 -1.39
N THR A 113 -16.25 7.30 -2.53
CA THR A 113 -15.77 5.95 -2.82
C THR A 113 -14.66 5.51 -1.87
N ARG A 114 -13.75 6.43 -1.50
CA ARG A 114 -12.67 6.15 -0.53
C ARG A 114 -13.25 5.86 0.85
N ILE A 115 -14.20 6.67 1.33
CA ILE A 115 -14.87 6.46 2.61
C ILE A 115 -15.61 5.13 2.61
N ALA A 116 -16.43 4.86 1.60
CA ALA A 116 -17.15 3.59 1.50
C ALA A 116 -16.20 2.38 1.47
N SER A 117 -15.03 2.51 0.83
CA SER A 117 -13.99 1.47 0.82
C SER A 117 -13.37 1.25 2.20
N LEU A 118 -13.15 2.32 2.97
CA LEU A 118 -12.66 2.25 4.35
C LEU A 118 -13.69 1.62 5.29
N GLU A 119 -14.96 2.03 5.19
CA GLU A 119 -16.04 1.47 5.99
C GLU A 119 -16.27 -0.01 5.70
N LYS A 120 -16.22 -0.42 4.42
CA LYS A 120 -16.27 -1.85 4.04
C LYS A 120 -15.13 -2.67 4.64
N LYS A 121 -14.00 -2.02 4.95
CA LYS A 121 -12.85 -2.64 5.62
C LYS A 121 -12.92 -2.53 7.15
N GLY A 122 -14.04 -2.04 7.69
CA GLY A 122 -14.30 -1.94 9.13
C GLY A 122 -13.73 -0.70 9.81
N PHE A 123 -13.30 0.30 9.05
CA PHE A 123 -12.79 1.56 9.62
C PHE A 123 -13.92 2.54 9.88
N ILE A 124 -13.88 3.21 11.02
CA ILE A 124 -14.82 4.28 11.36
C ILE A 124 -14.29 5.60 10.79
N VAL A 125 -15.10 6.24 9.94
CA VAL A 125 -14.84 7.59 9.45
C VAL A 125 -15.67 8.59 10.26
N ASP A 126 -15.02 9.67 10.68
CA ASP A 126 -15.60 10.77 11.46
C ASP A 126 -16.94 11.24 10.87
N THR A 127 -17.95 11.36 11.73
CA THR A 127 -19.29 11.82 11.37
C THR A 127 -19.27 13.20 10.74
N THR A 128 -18.39 14.08 11.21
CA THR A 128 -18.20 15.44 10.67
C THR A 128 -17.79 15.42 9.20
N ALA A 129 -16.93 14.47 8.81
CA ALA A 129 -16.51 14.31 7.41
C ALA A 129 -17.66 13.80 6.53
N LYS A 130 -18.47 12.87 7.06
CA LYS A 130 -19.68 12.36 6.37
C LYS A 130 -20.72 13.45 6.16
N ASP A 131 -20.97 14.26 7.19
CA ASP A 131 -21.91 15.37 7.12
C ASP A 131 -21.46 16.45 6.13
N THR A 132 -20.15 16.75 6.12
CA THR A 132 -19.56 17.69 5.16
C THR A 132 -19.72 17.19 3.72
N LEU A 133 -19.52 15.89 3.48
CA LEU A 133 -19.76 15.28 2.17
C LEU A 133 -21.23 15.26 1.77
N ALA A 134 -22.14 15.04 2.72
CA ALA A 134 -23.58 15.11 2.45
C ALA A 134 -23.97 16.53 2.01
N LYS A 135 -23.51 17.56 2.72
CA LYS A 135 -23.69 18.97 2.34
C LYS A 135 -23.08 19.28 0.97
N ALA A 136 -21.93 18.72 0.65
CA ALA A 136 -21.29 18.90 -0.66
C ALA A 136 -22.15 18.33 -1.79
N LYS A 137 -22.72 17.13 -1.60
CA LYS A 137 -23.62 16.48 -2.56
C LYS A 137 -24.91 17.30 -2.76
N GLU A 138 -25.46 17.86 -1.68
CA GLU A 138 -26.64 18.72 -1.73
C GLU A 138 -26.36 20.01 -2.52
N LEU A 139 -25.24 20.70 -2.24
CA LEU A 139 -24.84 21.89 -2.99
C LEU A 139 -24.61 21.61 -4.47
N ILE A 140 -24.01 20.46 -4.81
CA ILE A 140 -23.86 20.03 -6.21
C ILE A 140 -25.22 19.80 -6.87
N ALA A 141 -26.18 19.20 -6.16
CA ALA A 141 -27.52 18.97 -6.69
C ALA A 141 -28.23 20.31 -6.97
N ASN A 142 -28.16 21.26 -6.04
CA ASN A 142 -28.73 22.60 -6.19
C ASN A 142 -28.05 23.38 -7.33
N ALA A 143 -26.72 23.32 -7.44
CA ALA A 143 -26.00 24.03 -8.50
C ALA A 143 -26.28 23.47 -9.90
N LYS A 144 -26.68 22.19 -10.00
CA LYS A 144 -27.08 21.58 -11.28
C LYS A 144 -28.46 22.05 -11.74
N THR A 145 -29.38 22.28 -10.81
CA THR A 145 -30.75 22.74 -11.10
C THR A 145 -30.82 24.24 -11.34
N ALA A 146 -29.83 25.03 -10.88
CA ALA A 146 -29.73 26.47 -11.15
C ALA A 146 -29.83 26.78 -12.65
N THR A 147 -30.67 27.75 -13.00
CA THR A 147 -30.96 28.17 -14.37
C THR A 147 -30.40 29.55 -14.71
N THR A 148 -30.11 30.36 -13.68
CA THR A 148 -29.57 31.73 -13.83
C THR A 148 -28.17 31.86 -13.23
N TYR A 149 -27.47 32.93 -13.60
CA TYR A 149 -26.15 33.25 -13.05
C TYR A 149 -26.20 33.53 -11.54
N ASP A 150 -27.17 34.32 -11.08
CA ASP A 150 -27.27 34.68 -9.67
C ASP A 150 -27.57 33.46 -8.80
N GLU A 151 -28.47 32.57 -9.23
CA GLU A 151 -28.77 31.31 -8.53
C GLU A 151 -27.52 30.46 -8.32
N ILE A 152 -26.69 30.28 -9.36
CA ILE A 152 -25.47 29.48 -9.22
C ILE A 152 -24.40 30.22 -8.43
N ARG A 153 -24.29 31.55 -8.53
CA ARG A 153 -23.32 32.34 -7.78
C ARG A 153 -23.56 32.21 -6.28
N ASP A 154 -24.80 32.38 -5.83
CA ASP A 154 -25.16 32.31 -4.41
C ASP A 154 -24.93 30.89 -3.82
N ILE A 155 -25.06 29.85 -4.65
CA ILE A 155 -24.69 28.47 -4.28
C ILE A 155 -23.17 28.31 -4.21
N MET A 156 -22.44 28.89 -5.17
CA MET A 156 -20.98 28.81 -5.25
C MET A 156 -20.27 29.59 -4.14
N GLU A 157 -20.90 30.62 -3.56
CA GLU A 157 -20.37 31.35 -2.40
C GLU A 157 -20.23 30.47 -1.15
N GLN A 158 -20.96 29.35 -1.09
CA GLN A 158 -20.88 28.39 0.02
C GLN A 158 -19.75 27.37 -0.14
N LEU A 159 -19.18 27.24 -1.34
CA LEU A 159 -18.13 26.26 -1.62
C LEU A 159 -16.82 26.49 -0.87
N PRO A 160 -16.28 27.71 -0.71
CA PRO A 160 -15.00 27.93 -0.05
C PRO A 160 -14.94 27.34 1.36
N ALA A 161 -15.95 27.60 2.19
CA ALA A 161 -16.04 27.05 3.55
C ALA A 161 -16.16 25.52 3.54
N LEU A 162 -16.87 24.96 2.55
CA LEU A 162 -16.99 23.52 2.42
C LEU A 162 -15.66 22.89 1.99
N VAL A 163 -14.93 23.50 1.06
CA VAL A 163 -13.62 23.06 0.60
C VAL A 163 -12.58 23.13 1.72
N GLU A 164 -12.64 24.15 2.56
CA GLU A 164 -11.80 24.26 3.76
C GLU A 164 -12.04 23.07 4.71
N ASN A 165 -13.30 22.80 5.07
CA ASN A 165 -13.65 21.62 5.88
C ASN A 165 -13.23 20.29 5.22
N LEU A 166 -13.30 20.21 3.89
CA LEU A 166 -12.84 19.03 3.16
C LEU A 166 -11.30 18.90 3.21
N ASN A 167 -10.57 20.00 3.17
CA ASN A 167 -9.11 19.98 3.24
C ASN A 167 -8.62 19.56 4.63
N ASP A 168 -9.35 19.87 5.70
CA ASP A 168 -8.98 19.49 7.06
C ASP A 168 -9.05 17.97 7.31
N PHE A 169 -10.03 17.29 6.73
CA PHE A 169 -10.14 15.82 6.90
C PHE A 169 -9.28 15.03 5.90
N MET A 170 -8.85 15.64 4.79
CA MET A 170 -8.10 14.96 3.73
C MET A 170 -6.82 14.25 4.21
N PRO A 171 -5.94 14.91 5.00
CA PRO A 171 -4.76 14.25 5.56
C PRO A 171 -5.11 13.01 6.40
N ARG A 172 -6.19 13.09 7.21
CA ARG A 172 -6.66 11.97 8.03
C ARG A 172 -7.19 10.83 7.15
N LEU A 173 -7.95 11.14 6.10
CA LEU A 173 -8.44 10.13 5.15
C LEU A 173 -7.27 9.42 4.44
N GLU A 174 -6.22 10.16 4.07
CA GLU A 174 -5.03 9.59 3.43
C GLU A 174 -4.24 8.68 4.39
N GLN A 175 -4.12 9.06 5.65
CA GLN A 175 -3.55 8.20 6.69
C GLN A 175 -4.39 6.93 6.85
N LEU A 176 -5.71 7.07 7.05
CA LEU A 176 -6.66 5.96 7.14
C LEU A 176 -6.60 5.03 5.91
N ALA A 177 -6.37 5.57 4.71
CA ALA A 177 -6.26 4.79 3.48
C ALA A 177 -5.03 3.87 3.43
N ARG A 178 -3.96 4.18 4.17
CA ARG A 178 -2.74 3.35 4.25
C ARG A 178 -2.87 2.21 5.26
N ILE A 179 -3.66 2.42 6.31
CA ILE A 179 -3.84 1.47 7.41
C ILE A 179 -4.26 0.06 6.97
N PRO A 180 -5.21 -0.13 6.03
CA PRO A 180 -5.65 -1.46 5.65
C PRO A 180 -4.54 -2.40 5.16
N GLN A 181 -3.55 -1.87 4.44
CA GLN A 181 -2.44 -2.69 3.94
C GLN A 181 -1.53 -3.13 5.09
N ILE A 182 -1.26 -2.21 6.01
CA ILE A 182 -0.48 -2.47 7.22
C ILE A 182 -1.21 -3.50 8.10
N LEU A 183 -2.51 -3.30 8.36
CA LEU A 183 -3.32 -4.24 9.12
C LEU A 183 -3.41 -5.61 8.46
N LYS A 184 -3.44 -5.71 7.12
CA LYS A 184 -3.41 -6.99 6.44
C LYS A 184 -2.13 -7.78 6.76
N MET A 185 -0.98 -7.10 6.75
CA MET A 185 0.31 -7.72 7.11
C MET A 185 0.34 -8.12 8.59
N ILE A 186 -0.11 -7.23 9.48
CA ILE A 186 -0.18 -7.50 10.92
C ILE A 186 -1.12 -8.67 11.21
N THR A 187 -2.30 -8.71 10.61
CA THR A 187 -3.29 -9.78 10.82
C THR A 187 -2.74 -11.14 10.38
N ALA A 188 -2.02 -11.19 9.26
CA ALA A 188 -1.33 -12.41 8.82
C ALA A 188 -0.24 -12.85 9.82
N ARG A 189 0.49 -11.88 10.38
CA ARG A 189 1.49 -12.14 11.42
C ARG A 189 0.84 -12.64 12.72
N ILE A 190 -0.25 -12.03 13.18
CA ILE A 190 -1.04 -12.49 14.34
C ILE A 190 -1.48 -13.95 14.15
N ALA A 191 -2.06 -14.29 13.00
CA ALA A 191 -2.49 -15.68 12.74
C ALA A 191 -1.31 -16.68 12.74
N THR A 192 -0.12 -16.24 12.31
CA THR A 192 1.10 -17.05 12.41
C THR A 192 1.56 -17.19 13.86
N THR A 193 1.48 -16.11 14.64
CA THR A 193 1.80 -16.10 16.07
C THR A 193 0.83 -16.95 16.89
N GLU A 194 -0.48 -16.94 16.60
CA GLU A 194 -1.45 -17.83 17.24
C GLU A 194 -1.06 -19.31 17.07
N ARG A 195 -0.67 -19.68 15.84
CA ARG A 195 -0.17 -21.04 15.57
C ARG A 195 1.12 -21.33 16.34
N LEU A 196 2.01 -20.34 16.47
CA LEU A 196 3.24 -20.48 17.24
C LEU A 196 2.93 -20.74 18.73
N VAL A 197 2.00 -20.00 19.34
CA VAL A 197 1.57 -20.22 20.73
C VAL A 197 1.07 -21.66 20.93
N VAL A 198 0.19 -22.13 20.05
CA VAL A 198 -0.35 -23.50 20.11
C VAL A 198 0.73 -24.56 19.91
N GLN A 199 1.66 -24.35 18.98
CA GLN A 199 2.79 -25.27 18.77
C GLN A 199 3.73 -25.32 19.98
N THR A 200 3.97 -24.17 20.59
CA THR A 200 4.77 -24.04 21.81
C THR A 200 4.11 -24.78 22.98
N GLU A 201 2.80 -24.61 23.18
CA GLU A 201 2.01 -25.33 24.19
C GLU A 201 2.08 -26.85 24.00
N LYS A 202 1.89 -27.33 22.76
CA LYS A 202 2.05 -28.76 22.43
C LYS A 202 3.47 -29.28 22.69
N THR A 203 4.48 -28.46 22.40
CA THR A 203 5.88 -28.83 22.59
C THR A 203 6.22 -28.94 24.07
N ALA A 204 5.80 -27.97 24.88
CA ALA A 204 5.96 -27.99 26.34
C ALA A 204 5.29 -29.22 26.96
N ALA A 205 4.03 -29.50 26.59
CA ALA A 205 3.29 -30.67 27.07
C ALA A 205 3.98 -31.99 26.69
N ARG A 206 4.42 -32.14 25.43
CA ARG A 206 5.14 -33.33 24.95
C ARG A 206 6.43 -33.58 25.73
N LEU A 207 7.12 -32.51 26.13
CA LEU A 207 8.40 -32.56 26.83
C LEU A 207 8.27 -32.56 28.35
N LYS A 208 7.03 -32.52 28.88
CA LYS A 208 6.74 -32.39 30.31
C LYS A 208 7.57 -31.27 30.95
N PHE A 209 7.61 -30.14 30.28
CA PHE A 209 8.26 -28.92 30.77
C PHE A 209 7.16 -27.97 31.25
N ASP A 210 7.30 -27.43 32.46
CA ASP A 210 6.36 -26.46 32.98
C ASP A 210 6.64 -25.09 32.35
N ALA A 211 5.81 -24.74 31.37
CA ALA A 211 5.82 -23.44 30.69
C ALA A 211 4.50 -22.69 30.91
N THR A 212 3.78 -23.01 32.00
CA THR A 212 2.40 -22.54 32.18
C THR A 212 2.34 -21.01 32.22
N GLU A 213 3.26 -20.37 32.94
CA GLU A 213 3.36 -18.91 33.03
C GLU A 213 3.74 -18.28 31.68
N GLU A 214 4.72 -18.84 30.98
CA GLU A 214 5.22 -18.34 29.71
C GLU A 214 4.15 -18.42 28.62
N ILE A 215 3.45 -19.57 28.53
CA ILE A 215 2.35 -19.76 27.59
C ILE A 215 1.20 -18.80 27.91
N GLN A 216 0.90 -18.59 29.20
CA GLN A 216 -0.13 -17.63 29.59
C GLN A 216 0.27 -16.19 29.23
N LYS A 217 1.53 -15.81 29.44
CA LYS A 217 2.07 -14.52 29.02
C LYS A 217 1.95 -14.33 27.50
N MET A 218 2.27 -15.36 26.71
CA MET A 218 2.08 -15.31 25.25
C MET A 218 0.61 -15.10 24.86
N LYS A 219 -0.33 -15.76 25.54
CA LYS A 219 -1.77 -15.61 25.30
C LYS A 219 -2.24 -14.19 25.65
N THR A 220 -1.84 -13.65 26.80
CA THR A 220 -2.16 -12.27 27.21
C THR A 220 -1.64 -11.25 26.20
N LEU A 221 -0.37 -11.34 25.78
CA LEU A 221 0.20 -10.46 24.77
C LEU A 221 -0.57 -10.53 23.45
N LEU A 222 -1.03 -11.72 23.06
CA LEU A 222 -1.81 -11.91 21.84
C LEU A 222 -3.19 -11.24 21.91
N ASP A 223 -3.84 -11.29 23.07
CA ASP A 223 -5.12 -10.60 23.31
C ASP A 223 -4.93 -9.07 23.33
N GLU A 224 -3.85 -8.58 23.93
CA GLU A 224 -3.49 -7.16 23.89
C GLU A 224 -3.24 -6.66 22.46
N ILE A 225 -2.52 -7.45 21.65
CA ILE A 225 -2.31 -7.15 20.22
C ILE A 225 -3.66 -7.06 19.50
N LYS A 226 -4.58 -8.01 19.73
CA LYS A 226 -5.92 -7.97 19.12
C LYS A 226 -6.70 -6.73 19.54
N SER A 227 -6.63 -6.35 20.81
CA SER A 227 -7.24 -5.11 21.32
C SER A 227 -6.66 -3.87 20.64
N ALA A 228 -5.33 -3.81 20.47
CA ALA A 228 -4.68 -2.71 19.76
C ALA A 228 -5.14 -2.60 18.30
N ILE A 229 -5.38 -3.73 17.62
CA ILE A 229 -5.93 -3.74 16.25
C ILE A 229 -7.34 -3.16 16.19
N GLU A 230 -8.20 -3.45 17.18
CA GLU A 230 -9.52 -2.85 17.25
C GLU A 230 -9.43 -1.33 17.47
N GLN A 231 -8.52 -0.86 18.33
CA GLN A 231 -8.27 0.58 18.53
C GLN A 231 -7.81 1.29 17.25
N ILE A 232 -6.98 0.63 16.44
CA ILE A 232 -6.56 1.15 15.13
C ILE A 232 -7.77 1.27 14.18
N LYS A 233 -8.67 0.28 14.15
CA LYS A 233 -9.86 0.30 13.29
C LYS A 233 -10.86 1.39 13.70
N SER A 234 -11.01 1.63 15.00
CA SER A 234 -11.86 2.69 15.54
C SER A 234 -11.21 4.06 15.54
N ALA A 235 -9.94 4.18 15.12
CA ALA A 235 -9.16 5.41 15.20
C ALA A 235 -9.13 6.01 16.62
N SER A 236 -9.17 5.15 17.64
CA SER A 236 -9.24 5.52 19.06
C SER A 236 -7.88 5.40 19.75
N PHE A 237 -6.82 5.84 19.08
CA PHE A 237 -5.45 5.84 19.59
C PHE A 237 -4.97 7.30 19.74
N GLU A 238 -4.22 7.58 20.79
CA GLU A 238 -3.81 8.96 21.14
C GLU A 238 -2.51 9.39 20.43
N ASP A 239 -1.60 8.44 20.17
CA ASP A 239 -0.28 8.69 19.58
C ASP A 239 -0.28 8.67 18.05
N ASP A 240 0.87 8.96 17.43
CA ASP A 240 1.06 8.66 16.00
C ASP A 240 0.83 7.17 15.72
N LEU A 241 0.13 6.87 14.62
CA LEU A 241 -0.24 5.51 14.26
C LEU A 241 0.97 4.55 14.21
N PHE A 242 2.12 5.01 13.70
CA PHE A 242 3.30 4.15 13.59
C PHE A 242 3.90 3.83 14.94
N SER A 243 4.00 4.83 15.83
CA SER A 243 4.41 4.62 17.22
C SER A 243 3.46 3.67 17.94
N PHE A 244 2.15 3.90 17.81
CA PHE A 244 1.15 3.03 18.41
C PHE A 244 1.29 1.57 17.92
N ILE A 245 1.47 1.35 16.61
CA ILE A 245 1.71 0.01 16.05
C ILE A 245 3.01 -0.59 16.55
N GLN A 246 4.08 0.20 16.65
CA GLN A 246 5.37 -0.28 17.14
C GLN A 246 5.23 -0.84 18.56
N ASP A 247 4.73 -0.01 19.47
CA ASP A 247 4.72 -0.29 20.91
C ASP A 247 3.65 -1.33 21.28
N ASN A 248 2.46 -1.26 20.66
CA ASN A 248 1.33 -2.09 21.04
C ASN A 248 1.16 -3.35 20.20
N VAL A 249 1.89 -3.47 19.08
CA VAL A 249 1.79 -4.63 18.19
C VAL A 249 3.15 -5.28 17.93
N LEU A 250 4.12 -4.53 17.39
CA LEU A 250 5.36 -5.14 16.88
C LEU A 250 6.27 -5.62 18.02
N GLU A 251 6.43 -4.84 19.08
CA GLU A 251 7.22 -5.24 20.25
C GLU A 251 6.62 -6.48 20.92
N LYS A 252 5.31 -6.50 21.14
CA LYS A 252 4.60 -7.66 21.72
C LYS A 252 4.71 -8.92 20.85
N LEU A 253 4.69 -8.77 19.52
CA LEU A 253 4.92 -9.89 18.60
C LEU A 253 6.35 -10.45 18.73
N ASN A 254 7.34 -9.58 18.95
CA ASN A 254 8.73 -9.99 19.17
C ASN A 254 8.89 -10.68 20.54
N ASP A 255 8.22 -10.19 21.58
CA ASP A 255 8.23 -10.83 22.89
C ASP A 255 7.68 -12.26 22.84
N ILE A 256 6.57 -12.48 22.12
CA ILE A 256 6.01 -13.82 21.92
C ILE A 256 7.02 -14.72 21.18
N GLN A 257 7.70 -14.18 20.16
CA GLN A 257 8.72 -14.93 19.42
C GLN A 257 9.89 -15.32 20.33
N GLN A 258 10.39 -14.39 21.15
CA GLN A 258 11.48 -14.64 22.08
C GLN A 258 11.12 -15.70 23.11
N ILE A 259 9.91 -15.64 23.69
CA ILE A 259 9.41 -16.68 24.61
C ILE A 259 9.38 -18.05 23.92
N SER A 260 8.89 -18.11 22.67
CA SER A 260 8.86 -19.36 21.90
C SER A 260 10.26 -19.92 21.63
N ASP A 261 11.22 -19.06 21.29
CA ASP A 261 12.59 -19.48 20.98
C ASP A 261 13.34 -19.96 22.22
N ASN A 262 13.14 -19.32 23.37
CA ASN A 262 13.62 -19.82 24.66
C ASN A 262 13.09 -21.24 24.93
N LEU A 263 11.81 -21.49 24.67
CA LEU A 263 11.19 -22.81 24.84
C LEU A 263 11.76 -23.86 23.87
N LYS A 264 12.11 -23.49 22.63
CA LYS A 264 12.80 -24.39 21.68
C LYS A 264 14.22 -24.72 22.12
N ASN A 265 14.91 -23.79 22.76
CA ASN A 265 16.24 -24.04 23.31
C ASN A 265 16.16 -25.09 24.43
N VAL A 266 15.20 -24.98 25.34
CA VAL A 266 14.95 -26.00 26.39
C VAL A 266 14.64 -27.36 25.77
N ALA A 267 13.80 -27.36 24.73
CA ALA A 267 13.43 -28.58 24.02
C ALA A 267 14.64 -29.28 23.40
N SER A 268 15.59 -28.51 22.88
CA SER A 268 16.83 -29.02 22.30
C SER A 268 17.74 -29.61 23.38
N VAL A 269 17.85 -28.95 24.53
CA VAL A 269 18.58 -29.47 25.72
C VAL A 269 17.97 -30.78 26.20
N LYS A 270 16.64 -30.86 26.38
CA LYS A 270 15.96 -32.12 26.76
C LYS A 270 16.17 -33.24 25.75
N LYS A 271 16.17 -32.92 24.45
CA LYS A 271 16.45 -33.90 23.39
C LYS A 271 17.89 -34.44 23.52
N PHE A 272 18.85 -33.56 23.75
CA PHE A 272 20.25 -33.95 23.99
C PHE A 272 20.38 -34.84 25.22
N ILE A 273 19.80 -34.45 26.37
CA ILE A 273 19.80 -35.23 27.61
C ILE A 273 19.27 -36.66 27.37
N ASN A 274 18.17 -36.80 26.61
CA ASN A 274 17.61 -38.11 26.29
C ASN A 274 18.53 -38.94 25.39
N GLN A 275 19.23 -38.32 24.45
CA GLN A 275 20.21 -39.00 23.59
C GLN A 275 21.44 -39.44 24.39
N ALA A 276 21.98 -38.56 25.23
CA ALA A 276 23.11 -38.85 26.10
C ALA A 276 22.77 -39.96 27.11
N ALA A 277 21.58 -39.95 27.72
CA ALA A 277 21.12 -41.02 28.60
C ALA A 277 21.04 -42.40 27.89
N ALA A 278 20.62 -42.42 26.62
CA ALA A 278 20.62 -43.65 25.83
C ALA A 278 22.04 -44.15 25.53
N ASN A 279 23.00 -43.25 25.33
CA ASN A 279 24.40 -43.61 25.13
C ASN A 279 25.04 -44.10 26.43
N VAL A 280 24.83 -43.42 27.56
CA VAL A 280 25.26 -43.87 28.89
C VAL A 280 24.79 -45.29 29.17
N LYS A 281 23.52 -45.62 28.88
CA LYS A 281 22.99 -46.98 29.02
C LYS A 281 23.70 -48.01 28.12
N LYS A 282 24.12 -47.62 26.91
CA LYS A 282 24.92 -48.50 26.03
C LYS A 282 26.32 -48.74 26.60
N HIS A 283 26.96 -47.70 27.14
CA HIS A 283 28.27 -47.81 27.78
C HIS A 283 28.20 -48.67 29.04
N GLU A 284 27.20 -48.48 29.89
CA GLU A 284 26.92 -49.32 31.05
C GLU A 284 26.79 -50.81 30.68
N GLN A 285 25.99 -51.12 29.64
CA GLN A 285 25.87 -52.49 29.14
C GLN A 285 27.19 -53.06 28.60
N ARG A 286 28.08 -52.22 28.07
CA ARG A 286 29.40 -52.63 27.60
C ARG A 286 30.34 -52.89 28.77
N ILE A 287 30.35 -52.02 29.78
CA ILE A 287 31.11 -52.20 31.03
C ILE A 287 30.75 -53.54 31.67
N ILE A 288 29.46 -53.82 31.88
CA ILE A 288 28.99 -55.10 32.45
C ILE A 288 29.47 -56.31 31.64
N LYS A 289 29.58 -56.18 30.31
CA LYS A 289 30.10 -57.27 29.46
C LYS A 289 31.61 -57.46 29.55
N LEU A 290 32.38 -56.38 29.71
CA LEU A 290 33.84 -56.41 29.85
C LEU A 290 34.24 -56.90 31.25
N GLU A 291 33.52 -56.46 32.28
CA GLU A 291 33.69 -56.94 33.65
C GLU A 291 33.46 -58.46 33.74
N LYS A 292 32.39 -58.97 33.09
CA LYS A 292 32.14 -60.43 32.98
C LYS A 292 33.23 -61.21 32.26
N LYS A 293 34.05 -60.54 31.43
CA LYS A 293 35.21 -61.13 30.75
C LYS A 293 36.49 -61.02 31.59
N GLY A 294 36.43 -60.41 32.77
CA GLY A 294 37.59 -60.19 33.63
C GLY A 294 38.51 -59.05 33.18
N GLU A 295 38.04 -58.16 32.30
CA GLU A 295 38.77 -56.95 31.95
C GLU A 295 38.63 -55.91 33.09
N ASP A 296 39.69 -55.15 33.36
CA ASP A 296 39.62 -54.04 34.31
C ASP A 296 38.80 -52.89 33.72
N VAL A 297 37.71 -52.56 34.40
CA VAL A 297 36.75 -51.53 34.01
C VAL A 297 36.67 -50.39 35.04
N SER A 298 37.60 -50.32 36.00
CA SER A 298 37.52 -49.39 37.13
C SER A 298 37.42 -47.91 36.69
N GLU A 299 38.25 -47.51 35.73
CA GLU A 299 38.23 -46.15 35.15
C GLU A 299 36.94 -45.88 34.36
N ALA A 300 36.51 -46.84 33.53
CA ALA A 300 35.27 -46.70 32.77
C ALA A 300 34.03 -46.64 33.68
N GLN A 301 34.04 -47.37 34.80
CA GLN A 301 32.97 -47.33 35.79
C GLN A 301 32.92 -45.98 36.52
N PHE A 302 34.08 -45.42 36.88
CA PHE A 302 34.17 -44.08 37.47
C PHE A 302 33.60 -43.00 36.53
N LEU A 303 34.02 -43.00 35.26
CA LEU A 303 33.54 -42.06 34.24
C LEU A 303 32.04 -42.26 33.94
N LEU A 304 31.54 -43.50 33.98
CA LEU A 304 30.10 -43.77 33.83
C LEU A 304 29.29 -43.11 34.96
N ASP A 305 29.78 -43.20 36.20
CA ASP A 305 29.09 -42.64 37.36
C ASP A 305 29.13 -41.10 37.36
N GLU A 306 30.24 -40.50 36.90
CA GLU A 306 30.34 -39.05 36.66
C GLU A 306 29.37 -38.60 35.55
N ALA A 307 29.31 -39.32 34.42
CA ALA A 307 28.38 -39.03 33.33
C ALA A 307 26.91 -39.15 33.76
N LYS A 308 26.59 -40.13 34.63
CA LYS A 308 25.25 -40.26 35.23
C LYS A 308 24.92 -39.07 36.13
N THR A 309 25.88 -38.61 36.93
CA THR A 309 25.72 -37.44 37.81
C THR A 309 25.39 -36.19 36.98
N HIS A 310 26.21 -35.86 35.98
CA HIS A 310 25.93 -34.72 35.10
C HIS A 310 24.61 -34.84 34.33
N LEU A 311 24.19 -36.05 33.95
CA LEU A 311 22.89 -36.27 33.33
C LEU A 311 21.72 -35.97 34.28
N ASP A 312 21.84 -36.35 35.54
CA ASP A 312 20.79 -36.14 36.52
C ASP A 312 20.70 -34.65 36.92
N ASP A 313 21.84 -33.96 37.04
CA ASP A 313 21.90 -32.50 37.22
C ASP A 313 21.25 -31.77 36.02
N LEU A 314 21.61 -32.15 34.79
CA LEU A 314 20.99 -31.59 33.58
C LEU A 314 19.49 -31.86 33.51
N ARG A 315 19.02 -33.03 33.94
CA ARG A 315 17.57 -33.35 34.00
C ARG A 315 16.86 -32.46 35.01
N ALA A 316 17.47 -32.23 36.17
CA ALA A 316 16.92 -31.34 37.19
C ALA A 316 16.82 -29.91 36.66
N LEU A 317 17.92 -29.37 36.12
CA LEU A 317 17.99 -28.03 35.55
C LEU A 317 17.03 -27.82 34.37
N ALA A 318 17.00 -28.75 33.41
CA ALA A 318 16.10 -28.65 32.25
C ALA A 318 14.61 -28.82 32.59
N SER A 319 14.28 -29.20 33.82
CA SER A 319 12.90 -29.29 34.31
C SER A 319 12.46 -28.02 35.06
N GLN A 320 13.40 -27.16 35.41
CA GLN A 320 13.15 -25.88 36.08
C GLN A 320 12.97 -24.76 35.05
N LYS A 321 12.44 -23.61 35.52
CA LYS A 321 12.32 -22.40 34.73
C LYS A 321 13.71 -21.90 34.33
N LEU A 322 13.87 -21.53 33.05
CA LEU A 322 15.13 -21.02 32.55
C LEU A 322 15.36 -19.57 32.99
N THR A 323 16.36 -19.39 33.83
CA THR A 323 17.01 -18.12 34.17
C THR A 323 18.38 -18.03 33.52
N GLU A 324 18.99 -16.84 33.52
CA GLU A 324 20.37 -16.65 33.04
C GLU A 324 21.36 -17.56 33.80
N ASP A 325 21.22 -17.65 35.12
CA ASP A 325 22.05 -18.52 35.96
C ASP A 325 21.88 -20.01 35.59
N SER A 326 20.64 -20.48 35.45
CA SER A 326 20.38 -21.87 35.05
C SER A 326 20.87 -22.18 33.63
N ALA A 327 20.93 -21.18 32.74
CA ALA A 327 21.42 -21.37 31.38
C ALA A 327 22.94 -21.60 31.36
N LEU A 328 23.68 -20.87 32.21
CA LEU A 328 25.12 -21.06 32.39
C LEU A 328 25.43 -22.43 32.97
N GLU A 329 24.73 -22.82 34.03
CA GLU A 329 24.87 -24.15 34.64
C GLU A 329 24.57 -25.28 33.64
N ILE A 330 23.52 -25.14 32.83
CA ILE A 330 23.21 -26.10 31.75
C ILE A 330 24.39 -26.20 30.77
N ILE A 331 24.99 -25.08 30.34
CA ILE A 331 26.12 -25.10 29.40
C ILE A 331 27.34 -25.79 30.02
N GLU A 332 27.64 -25.51 31.29
CA GLU A 332 28.75 -26.13 32.01
C GLU A 332 28.57 -27.64 32.12
N HIS A 333 27.40 -28.11 32.57
CA HIS A 333 27.11 -29.53 32.66
C HIS A 333 27.02 -30.21 31.28
N LEU A 334 26.59 -29.52 30.22
CA LEU A 334 26.62 -30.06 28.85
C LEU A 334 28.05 -30.29 28.36
N ARG A 335 28.98 -29.37 28.66
CA ARG A 335 30.40 -29.52 28.31
C ARG A 335 31.03 -30.65 29.11
N ALA A 336 30.86 -30.64 30.44
CA ALA A 336 31.39 -31.68 31.31
C ALA A 336 30.88 -33.07 30.91
N LEU A 337 29.57 -33.22 30.65
CA LEU A 337 29.00 -34.48 30.17
C LEU A 337 29.60 -34.92 28.83
N THR A 338 29.85 -33.99 27.91
CA THR A 338 30.45 -34.34 26.61
C THR A 338 31.88 -34.83 26.79
N ASP A 339 32.68 -34.12 27.57
CA ASP A 339 34.08 -34.48 27.86
C ASP A 339 34.17 -35.83 28.59
N THR A 340 33.35 -36.06 29.62
CA THR A 340 33.29 -37.35 30.33
C THR A 340 32.85 -38.47 29.39
N MET A 341 31.90 -38.23 28.49
CA MET A 341 31.43 -39.22 27.52
C MET A 341 32.51 -39.60 26.49
N ASP A 342 33.33 -38.64 26.07
CA ASP A 342 34.46 -38.88 25.17
C ASP A 342 35.56 -39.70 25.86
N GLN A 343 35.92 -39.35 27.10
CA GLN A 343 36.85 -40.13 27.92
C GLN A 343 36.33 -41.55 28.22
N LEU A 344 35.01 -41.68 28.46
CA LEU A 344 34.35 -42.97 28.65
C LEU A 344 34.41 -43.83 27.38
N ALA A 345 34.23 -43.21 26.20
CA ALA A 345 34.35 -43.92 24.94
C ALA A 345 35.79 -44.41 24.70
N GLU A 346 36.79 -43.59 25.03
CA GLU A 346 38.21 -43.91 24.92
C GLU A 346 38.61 -45.05 25.87
N SER A 347 38.25 -44.97 27.15
CA SER A 347 38.54 -46.01 28.15
C SER A 347 37.90 -47.36 27.79
N LEU A 348 36.71 -47.35 27.19
CA LEU A 348 36.04 -48.54 26.68
C LEU A 348 36.59 -49.06 25.34
N LYS A 349 37.62 -48.39 24.80
CA LYS A 349 38.19 -48.64 23.46
C LYS A 349 37.09 -48.75 22.42
N ILE A 350 36.04 -47.95 22.58
CA ILE A 350 34.98 -47.85 21.60
C ILE A 350 35.60 -47.02 20.48
N VAL A 351 36.18 -47.72 19.51
CA VAL A 351 36.32 -47.15 18.17
C VAL A 351 34.90 -46.81 17.76
N THR A 352 34.54 -45.53 17.84
CA THR A 352 33.31 -45.03 17.24
C THR A 352 33.39 -45.46 15.78
N PRO A 353 32.51 -46.35 15.29
CA PRO A 353 32.44 -46.62 13.86
C PRO A 353 32.15 -45.26 13.24
N ASP A 354 33.09 -44.75 12.42
CA ASP A 354 32.91 -43.52 11.67
C ASP A 354 31.51 -43.57 11.01
N ALA A 355 30.87 -42.42 10.79
CA ALA A 355 29.56 -42.37 10.12
C ALA A 355 29.57 -43.19 8.81
N LEU A 356 30.75 -43.29 8.18
CA LEU A 356 31.09 -44.18 7.07
C LEU A 356 30.91 -45.68 7.37
N GLU A 357 31.43 -46.19 8.50
CA GLU A 357 31.34 -47.62 8.87
C GLU A 357 29.89 -48.01 9.23
N GLN A 358 29.12 -47.09 9.82
CA GLN A 358 27.69 -47.31 10.05
C GLN A 358 26.87 -47.28 8.75
N GLN A 359 27.23 -46.42 7.80
CA GLN A 359 26.67 -46.44 6.44
C GLN A 359 27.04 -47.73 5.69
N LEU A 360 28.27 -48.23 5.84
CA LEU A 360 28.73 -49.50 5.27
C LEU A 360 27.99 -50.70 5.88
N LYS A 361 27.77 -50.71 7.19
CA LYS A 361 26.97 -51.77 7.83
C LYS A 361 25.50 -51.73 7.40
N LYS A 362 24.91 -50.53 7.24
CA LYS A 362 23.55 -50.39 6.71
C LYS A 362 23.44 -50.81 5.25
N SER A 363 24.43 -50.50 4.40
CA SER A 363 24.44 -50.94 3.00
C SER A 363 24.65 -52.44 2.87
N LEU A 364 25.44 -53.06 3.75
CA LEU A 364 25.65 -54.51 3.77
C LEU A 364 24.45 -55.29 4.38
N GLN A 365 23.78 -54.75 5.40
CA GLN A 365 22.59 -55.38 6.00
C GLN A 365 21.33 -55.24 5.13
N GLY A 366 21.21 -54.17 4.34
CA GLY A 366 20.11 -53.98 3.39
C GLY A 366 20.14 -54.95 2.19
N VAL A 367 21.27 -55.63 1.96
CA VAL A 367 21.44 -56.57 0.83
C VAL A 367 21.31 -58.05 1.30
N GLY A 368 21.16 -58.28 2.61
CA GLY A 368 21.10 -59.62 3.22
C GLY A 368 19.86 -60.47 2.89
N SER A 369 18.92 -59.98 2.08
CA SER A 369 17.78 -60.76 1.57
C SER A 369 17.88 -61.12 0.08
N THR A 370 18.96 -60.73 -0.60
CA THR A 370 19.17 -61.02 -2.04
C THR A 370 20.56 -61.55 -2.38
N PHE A 371 21.29 -62.11 -1.43
CA PHE A 371 22.37 -63.03 -1.78
C PHE A 371 21.86 -64.47 -1.76
N LYS A 372 21.37 -64.93 -2.92
CA LYS A 372 21.58 -66.33 -3.29
C LYS A 372 23.08 -66.58 -3.19
N GLN A 373 23.47 -67.71 -2.59
CA GLN A 373 24.84 -68.16 -2.47
C GLN A 373 25.68 -67.72 -3.68
N PHE A 374 26.76 -67.00 -3.42
CA PHE A 374 27.77 -66.73 -4.43
C PHE A 374 28.32 -68.08 -4.92
N GLU A 375 27.88 -68.52 -6.09
CA GLU A 375 28.54 -69.62 -6.78
C GLU A 375 29.88 -69.10 -7.31
N VAL A 376 30.96 -69.59 -6.70
CA VAL A 376 32.36 -69.28 -7.04
C VAL A 376 32.64 -69.47 -8.55
N ASN A 377 31.86 -70.32 -9.23
CA ASN A 377 31.93 -70.56 -10.67
C ASN A 377 31.64 -69.33 -11.56
N GLU A 378 30.78 -68.39 -11.14
CA GLU A 378 30.46 -67.21 -11.98
C GLU A 378 31.55 -66.13 -11.88
N ILE A 379 32.20 -66.00 -10.72
CA ILE A 379 33.37 -65.14 -10.55
C ILE A 379 34.57 -65.72 -11.32
N GLU A 380 34.78 -67.04 -11.29
CA GLU A 380 35.79 -67.68 -12.14
C GLU A 380 35.53 -67.45 -13.63
N LYS A 381 34.29 -67.57 -14.12
CA LYS A 381 33.97 -67.25 -15.52
C LYS A 381 34.23 -65.79 -15.86
N LEU A 382 33.89 -64.85 -14.96
CA LEU A 382 34.13 -63.42 -15.16
C LEU A 382 35.61 -63.06 -15.11
N MET A 383 36.38 -63.69 -14.21
CA MET A 383 37.84 -63.54 -14.16
C MET A 383 38.51 -64.17 -15.39
N VAL A 384 38.08 -65.34 -15.84
CA VAL A 384 38.58 -65.99 -17.07
C VAL A 384 38.22 -65.15 -18.30
N LYS A 385 37.01 -64.56 -18.37
CA LYS A 385 36.63 -63.61 -19.42
C LYS A 385 37.49 -62.35 -19.38
N ALA A 386 37.67 -61.75 -18.20
CA ALA A 386 38.52 -60.58 -18.03
C ALA A 386 39.99 -60.87 -18.40
N PHE A 387 40.49 -62.06 -18.07
CA PHE A 387 41.83 -62.52 -18.42
C PHE A 387 41.98 -62.80 -19.92
N HIS A 388 40.95 -63.37 -20.59
CA HIS A 388 40.94 -63.56 -22.05
C HIS A 388 40.85 -62.23 -22.79
N VAL A 389 40.02 -61.29 -22.33
CA VAL A 389 39.90 -59.94 -22.90
C VAL A 389 41.22 -59.18 -22.73
N ALA A 390 41.81 -59.21 -21.54
CA ALA A 390 43.10 -58.56 -21.27
C ALA A 390 44.26 -59.17 -22.10
N ASN A 391 44.26 -60.48 -22.35
CA ASN A 391 45.26 -61.12 -23.22
C ASN A 391 45.01 -60.92 -24.72
N TYR A 392 43.75 -60.77 -25.16
CA TYR A 392 43.42 -60.43 -26.54
C TYR A 392 43.96 -59.03 -26.92
N PHE A 393 43.89 -58.07 -26.00
CA PHE A 393 44.46 -56.73 -26.20
C PHE A 393 45.98 -56.67 -26.02
N ARG A 394 46.60 -57.64 -25.35
CA ARG A 394 48.05 -57.67 -25.09
C ARG A 394 48.86 -58.42 -26.17
N LEU A 395 48.21 -59.24 -27.00
CA LEU A 395 48.84 -59.97 -28.12
C LEU A 395 48.51 -59.42 -29.53
N SER A 396 47.77 -58.31 -29.64
CA SER A 396 47.48 -57.65 -30.92
C SER A 396 48.20 -56.31 -31.17
N PRO A 397 49.53 -56.17 -31.03
CA PRO A 397 50.23 -55.04 -31.67
C PRO A 397 50.57 -55.21 -33.16
N GLN A 398 50.32 -56.35 -33.83
CA GLN A 398 50.93 -56.58 -35.16
C GLN A 398 50.12 -57.33 -36.23
N ARG A 399 48.78 -57.37 -36.20
CA ARG A 399 48.01 -57.87 -37.35
C ARG A 399 46.75 -57.05 -37.64
N SER A 400 46.94 -55.89 -38.26
CA SER A 400 46.17 -55.45 -39.45
C SER A 400 46.52 -54.01 -39.85
N LEU A 401 47.83 -53.77 -39.97
CA LEU A 401 48.43 -52.74 -40.85
C LEU A 401 48.40 -53.25 -42.32
N ALA A 402 47.38 -54.03 -42.71
CA ALA A 402 47.39 -54.76 -43.99
C ALA A 402 46.01 -54.98 -44.65
N ILE A 403 44.92 -54.33 -44.22
CA ILE A 403 43.64 -54.39 -44.94
C ILE A 403 42.99 -53.00 -44.89
N LEU A 404 42.85 -52.36 -46.07
CA LEU A 404 42.24 -51.05 -46.41
C LEU A 404 43.17 -49.81 -46.38
N MET A 405 44.33 -49.78 -47.06
CA MET A 405 44.41 -49.58 -48.52
C MET A 405 43.81 -50.71 -49.36
N GLU A 406 42.54 -50.51 -49.74
CA GLU A 406 41.92 -50.83 -51.03
C GLU A 406 40.71 -49.91 -51.19
#